data_AF-A0A2A5DUF0-F1
#
_entry.id   AF-A0A2A5DUF0-F1
#
_cell.length_a   1.000
_cell.length_b   1.000
_cell.length_c   1.000
_cell.angle_alpha   90.00
_cell.angle_beta   90.00
_cell.angle_gamma   90.00
#
_symmetry.space_group_name_H-M   'P 1'
#
loop_
_entity.id
_entity.type
_entity.pdbx_description
1 polymer ?
#
loop_
_entity_poly.entity_id
_entity_poly.type
_entity_poly.pdbx_seq_one_letter_code
_entity_poly.pdbx_strand_id
1 'polypeptide(L)'
;MKPNANLYILKVILFLLFIFPCTYLLINSQEKEKIKAKNIEIDKKNRIVTIQGSFNITNGIIEFLAASKKTTRDYESLILLDCLPSELVTALETAGFKPCYLNYKNCMNFKLQISWKWKGQDYKRNLKDFISTNHKIKKSDNIAWLFTGSKPINKKIKEDVNGEIIGLQPKIAGIIHINKDFGNPYNEDEQKGFNIKSSLFHKLFNEKKMLKSKDKMQKIPLKLIIQAK
;
A
#
# COMPACT_ATOMS: atom_id res chain seq x y z
N MET A 1 23.55 1.88 -66.95
CA MET A 1 22.24 2.46 -66.60
C MET A 1 22.42 3.38 -65.40
N LYS A 2 22.13 4.68 -65.52
CA LYS A 2 22.22 5.61 -64.39
C LYS A 2 21.02 5.38 -63.46
N PRO A 3 21.22 5.17 -62.15
CA PRO A 3 20.11 4.99 -61.22
C PRO A 3 19.25 6.26 -61.19
N ASN A 4 17.94 6.06 -61.30
CA ASN A 4 16.97 7.15 -61.39
C ASN A 4 16.79 7.77 -60.00
N ALA A 5 17.35 8.97 -59.79
CA ALA A 5 17.42 9.64 -58.47
C ALA A 5 16.03 9.79 -57.80
N ASN A 6 14.97 9.93 -58.60
CA ASN A 6 13.59 10.03 -58.13
C ASN A 6 13.11 8.77 -57.40
N LEU A 7 13.61 7.58 -57.78
CA LEU A 7 13.23 6.32 -57.13
C LEU A 7 13.85 6.19 -55.73
N TYR A 8 15.03 6.79 -55.52
CA TYR A 8 15.72 6.76 -54.24
C TYR A 8 15.04 7.69 -53.22
N ILE A 9 14.65 8.89 -53.66
CA ILE A 9 13.92 9.86 -52.82
C ILE A 9 12.56 9.27 -52.39
N LEU A 10 11.85 8.61 -53.30
CA LEU A 10 10.56 7.98 -52.98
C LEU A 10 10.70 6.86 -51.93
N LYS A 11 11.77 6.05 -52.02
CA LYS A 11 12.05 5.00 -51.03
C LYS A 11 12.38 5.56 -49.64
N VAL A 12 13.13 6.66 -49.58
CA VAL A 12 13.47 7.32 -48.30
C VAL A 12 12.22 7.94 -47.67
N ILE A 13 11.36 8.58 -48.46
CA ILE A 13 10.08 9.13 -47.98
C ILE A 13 9.16 8.03 -47.47
N LEU A 14 9.03 6.92 -48.19
CA LEU A 14 8.23 5.76 -47.73
C LEU A 14 8.79 5.18 -46.44
N PHE A 15 10.12 5.05 -46.31
CA PHE A 15 10.77 4.52 -45.12
C PHE A 15 10.56 5.43 -43.89
N LEU A 16 10.65 6.75 -44.06
CA LEU A 16 10.36 7.72 -43.00
C LEU A 16 8.88 7.70 -42.59
N LEU A 17 7.95 7.57 -43.55
CA LEU A 17 6.52 7.46 -43.27
C LEU A 17 6.12 6.18 -42.53
N PHE A 18 6.91 5.11 -42.62
CA PHE A 18 6.67 3.87 -41.85
C PHE A 18 7.26 3.90 -40.44
N ILE A 19 8.33 4.67 -40.20
CA ILE A 19 9.01 4.72 -38.89
C ILE A 19 8.35 5.74 -37.96
N PHE A 20 7.86 6.87 -38.49
CA PHE A 20 7.25 7.94 -37.68
C PHE A 20 5.92 7.58 -36.96
N PRO A 21 4.95 6.86 -37.56
CA PRO A 21 3.72 6.50 -36.85
C PRO A 21 3.96 5.43 -35.77
N CYS A 22 5.01 4.62 -35.90
CA CYS A 22 5.33 3.57 -34.94
C CYS A 22 5.87 4.15 -33.61
N THR A 23 6.68 5.22 -33.69
CA THR A 23 7.21 5.89 -32.49
C THR A 23 6.15 6.71 -31.76
N TYR A 24 5.23 7.36 -32.47
CA TYR A 24 4.14 8.14 -31.86
C TYR A 24 3.13 7.27 -31.10
N LEU A 25 2.84 6.06 -31.61
CA LEU A 25 2.01 5.06 -30.90
C LEU A 25 2.68 4.50 -29.64
N LEU A 26 4.01 4.36 -29.64
CA LEU A 26 4.79 3.87 -28.49
C LEU A 26 4.84 4.88 -27.33
N ILE A 27 4.89 6.19 -27.62
CA ILE A 27 4.92 7.23 -26.58
C ILE A 27 3.55 7.35 -25.90
N ASN A 28 2.46 7.24 -26.67
CA ASN A 28 1.09 7.36 -26.15
C ASN A 28 0.62 6.11 -25.37
N SER A 29 1.29 4.96 -25.53
CA SER A 29 1.00 3.75 -24.74
C SER A 29 1.60 3.81 -23.33
N GLN A 30 2.72 4.52 -23.13
CA GLN A 30 3.38 4.63 -21.83
C GLN A 30 2.61 5.51 -20.82
N GLU A 31 1.93 6.57 -21.27
CA GLU A 31 1.11 7.40 -20.37
C GLU A 31 -0.15 6.67 -19.88
N LYS A 32 -0.72 5.75 -20.68
CA LYS A 32 -1.92 4.97 -20.29
C LYS A 32 -1.66 3.96 -19.17
N GLU A 33 -0.41 3.71 -18.81
CA GLU A 33 -0.03 2.74 -17.77
C GLU A 33 -0.10 3.32 -16.35
N LYS A 34 -0.07 4.65 -16.20
CA LYS A 34 -0.20 5.33 -14.91
C LYS A 34 -1.54 6.03 -14.79
N ILE A 35 -2.31 5.68 -13.77
CA ILE A 35 -3.61 6.28 -13.48
C ILE A 35 -3.53 7.02 -12.16
N LYS A 36 -4.01 8.27 -12.13
CA LYS A 36 -4.12 9.06 -10.90
C LYS A 36 -5.58 9.37 -10.63
N ALA A 37 -6.05 8.97 -9.46
CA ALA A 37 -7.40 9.21 -8.98
C ALA A 37 -7.35 9.79 -7.57
N LYS A 38 -7.53 11.11 -7.44
CA LYS A 38 -7.44 11.86 -6.17
C LYS A 38 -6.13 11.56 -5.43
N ASN A 39 -6.22 10.76 -4.36
CA ASN A 39 -5.14 10.42 -3.43
C ASN A 39 -4.50 9.06 -3.71
N ILE A 40 -4.91 8.39 -4.80
CA ILE A 40 -4.39 7.10 -5.24
C ILE A 40 -3.70 7.26 -6.60
N GLU A 41 -2.49 6.73 -6.69
CA GLU A 41 -1.69 6.61 -7.91
C GLU A 41 -1.48 5.13 -8.23
N ILE A 42 -1.78 4.71 -9.45
CA ILE A 42 -1.74 3.32 -9.91
C ILE A 42 -0.74 3.25 -11.06
N ASP A 43 0.28 2.40 -10.93
CA ASP A 43 1.21 2.04 -12.00
C ASP A 43 0.92 0.59 -12.40
N LYS A 44 0.22 0.40 -13.52
CA LYS A 44 -0.21 -0.92 -13.99
C LYS A 44 0.96 -1.79 -14.42
N LYS A 45 1.96 -1.18 -15.06
CA LYS A 45 3.14 -1.89 -15.58
C LYS A 45 3.97 -2.48 -14.47
N ASN A 46 4.25 -1.68 -13.45
CA ASN A 46 5.06 -2.11 -12.30
C ASN A 46 4.21 -2.76 -11.19
N ARG A 47 2.88 -2.78 -11.35
CA ARG A 47 1.88 -3.27 -10.40
C ARG A 47 2.08 -2.63 -9.02
N ILE A 48 2.08 -1.30 -9.02
CA ILE A 48 2.24 -0.47 -7.83
C ILE A 48 0.96 0.33 -7.60
N VAL A 49 0.48 0.33 -6.36
CA VAL A 49 -0.56 1.26 -5.89
C VAL A 49 0.04 2.12 -4.79
N THR A 50 -0.06 3.44 -4.95
CA THR A 50 0.44 4.42 -3.98
C THR A 50 -0.73 5.25 -3.46
N ILE A 51 -0.89 5.30 -2.13
CA ILE A 51 -2.02 5.98 -1.47
C ILE A 51 -1.48 7.01 -0.49
N GLN A 52 -2.00 8.24 -0.54
CA GLN A 52 -1.67 9.26 0.45
C GLN A 52 -2.27 8.95 1.82
N GLY A 53 -1.59 9.37 2.88
CA GLY A 53 -2.06 9.19 4.25
C GLY A 53 -1.19 9.94 5.24
N SER A 54 -1.28 9.53 6.50
CA SER A 54 -0.45 10.05 7.57
C SER A 54 -0.18 9.00 8.63
N PHE A 55 0.93 9.12 9.35
CA PHE A 55 1.08 8.45 10.64
C PHE A 55 0.01 8.94 11.60
N ASN A 56 -0.39 8.08 12.53
CA ASN A 56 -1.48 8.37 13.46
C ASN A 56 -1.10 8.14 14.92
N ILE A 57 -0.63 6.94 15.27
CA ILE A 57 -0.08 6.63 16.60
C ILE A 57 1.36 6.13 16.47
N THR A 58 2.15 6.34 17.52
CA THR A 58 3.60 6.01 17.56
C THR A 58 3.97 5.03 18.68
N ASN A 59 2.99 4.64 19.49
CA ASN A 59 3.13 3.71 20.61
C ASN A 59 1.81 2.99 20.86
N GLY A 60 1.89 1.90 21.63
CA GLY A 60 0.72 1.13 22.04
C GLY A 60 0.46 -0.13 21.19
N ILE A 61 -0.61 -0.81 21.59
CA ILE A 61 -1.20 -1.99 20.95
C ILE A 61 -1.99 -1.55 19.73
N ILE A 62 -1.96 -2.37 18.66
CA ILE A 62 -2.73 -2.11 17.44
C ILE A 62 -3.43 -3.36 16.92
N GLU A 63 -4.62 -3.16 16.37
CA GLU A 63 -5.34 -4.18 15.59
C GLU A 63 -5.18 -3.97 14.09
N PHE A 64 -4.92 -2.72 13.69
CA PHE A 64 -4.81 -2.32 12.29
C PHE A 64 -3.47 -1.67 12.04
N LEU A 65 -2.85 -2.01 10.92
CA LEU A 65 -1.75 -1.21 10.40
C LEU A 65 -2.26 0.04 9.73
N ALA A 66 -3.36 -0.06 9.00
CA ALA A 66 -3.96 1.05 8.29
C ALA A 66 -5.48 1.02 8.39
N ALA A 67 -6.05 2.21 8.56
CA ALA A 67 -7.46 2.47 8.43
C ALA A 67 -7.70 3.70 7.56
N SER A 68 -8.93 3.91 7.12
CA SER A 68 -9.34 5.13 6.42
C SER A 68 -9.30 6.34 7.36
N LYS A 69 -9.00 7.55 6.86
CA LYS A 69 -9.20 8.78 7.65
C LYS A 69 -10.67 9.06 7.98
N LYS A 70 -11.62 8.38 7.31
CA LYS A 70 -13.06 8.59 7.47
C LYS A 70 -13.74 7.63 8.47
N THR A 71 -12.97 6.94 9.33
CA THR A 71 -13.50 5.96 10.31
C THR A 71 -13.22 6.32 11.77
N THR A 72 -13.93 5.66 12.68
CA THR A 72 -13.72 5.61 14.13
C THR A 72 -12.59 4.68 14.58
N ARG A 73 -11.96 3.90 13.68
CA ARG A 73 -10.84 2.98 14.01
C ARG A 73 -9.48 3.68 14.16
N ASP A 74 -9.47 4.99 14.37
CA ASP A 74 -8.22 5.76 14.43
C ASP A 74 -7.37 5.37 15.64
N TYR A 75 -7.97 5.12 16.80
CA TYR A 75 -7.22 4.83 18.03
C TYR A 75 -6.40 3.52 18.03
N GLU A 76 -6.63 2.61 17.06
CA GLU A 76 -5.98 1.29 16.95
C GLU A 76 -5.15 1.11 15.65
N SER A 77 -4.89 2.21 14.94
CA SER A 77 -4.31 2.18 13.59
C SER A 77 -3.00 2.93 13.50
N LEU A 78 -1.91 2.28 13.07
CA LEU A 78 -0.60 2.92 12.89
C LEU A 78 -0.64 4.09 11.89
N ILE A 79 -1.29 3.90 10.74
CA ILE A 79 -1.45 4.93 9.70
C ILE A 79 -2.94 5.13 9.34
N LEU A 80 -3.27 6.35 8.92
CA LEU A 80 -4.57 6.66 8.33
C LEU A 80 -4.40 7.05 6.87
N LEU A 81 -5.18 6.42 5.99
CA LEU A 81 -5.12 6.62 4.54
C LEU A 81 -6.25 7.52 4.04
N ASP A 82 -5.94 8.31 3.01
CA ASP A 82 -6.86 9.25 2.36
C ASP A 82 -7.73 8.57 1.27
N CYS A 83 -8.23 7.37 1.58
CA CYS A 83 -9.15 6.62 0.72
C CYS A 83 -10.17 5.81 1.53
N LEU A 84 -11.25 5.41 0.89
CA LEU A 84 -12.13 4.34 1.36
C LEU A 84 -11.55 2.96 1.00
N PRO A 85 -11.83 1.91 1.79
CA PRO A 85 -11.44 0.54 1.47
C PRO A 85 -11.85 0.10 0.05
N SER A 86 -13.06 0.42 -0.41
CA SER A 86 -13.55 0.12 -1.77
C SER A 86 -12.76 0.80 -2.88
N GLU A 87 -12.33 2.05 -2.66
CA GLU A 87 -11.44 2.76 -3.58
C GLU A 87 -10.09 2.02 -3.69
N LEU A 88 -9.59 1.49 -2.57
CA LEU A 88 -8.35 0.71 -2.56
C LEU A 88 -8.51 -0.67 -3.22
N VAL A 89 -9.62 -1.38 -3.00
CA VAL A 89 -9.93 -2.63 -3.73
C VAL A 89 -9.91 -2.37 -5.23
N THR A 90 -10.62 -1.34 -5.68
CA THR A 90 -10.68 -0.95 -7.11
C THR A 90 -9.28 -0.64 -7.66
N ALA A 91 -8.46 0.09 -6.89
CA ALA A 91 -7.10 0.44 -7.30
C ALA A 91 -6.18 -0.79 -7.42
N LEU A 92 -6.27 -1.72 -6.47
CA LEU A 92 -5.50 -2.97 -6.49
C LEU A 92 -5.92 -3.86 -7.66
N GLU A 93 -7.20 -4.05 -7.89
CA GLU A 93 -7.69 -4.82 -9.04
C GLU A 93 -7.28 -4.17 -10.37
N THR A 94 -7.31 -2.84 -10.44
CA THR A 94 -6.86 -2.07 -11.62
C THR A 94 -5.34 -2.23 -11.87
N ALA A 95 -4.53 -2.36 -10.82
CA ALA A 95 -3.10 -2.73 -10.92
C ALA A 95 -2.87 -4.24 -11.17
N GLY A 96 -3.95 -5.01 -11.35
CA GLY A 96 -3.91 -6.44 -11.65
C GLY A 96 -3.71 -7.33 -10.43
N PHE A 97 -3.85 -6.83 -9.20
CA PHE A 97 -3.89 -7.70 -8.02
C PHE A 97 -5.19 -8.52 -8.03
N LYS A 98 -5.13 -9.75 -7.51
CA LYS A 98 -6.30 -10.62 -7.38
C LYS A 98 -6.53 -10.95 -5.92
N PRO A 99 -7.77 -10.86 -5.41
CA PRO A 99 -8.07 -11.25 -4.05
C PRO A 99 -7.79 -12.74 -3.83
N CYS A 100 -7.33 -13.07 -2.63
CA CYS A 100 -6.98 -14.42 -2.22
C CYS A 100 -7.46 -14.66 -0.79
N TYR A 101 -8.13 -15.79 -0.58
CA TYR A 101 -8.64 -16.14 0.74
C TYR A 101 -7.59 -16.86 1.58
N LEU A 102 -7.66 -16.70 2.90
CA LEU A 102 -6.66 -17.07 3.91
C LEU A 102 -6.22 -18.55 3.96
N ASN A 103 -6.76 -19.42 3.11
CA ASN A 103 -6.42 -20.86 3.03
C ASN A 103 -5.87 -21.29 1.65
N TYR A 104 -5.67 -20.37 0.71
CA TYR A 104 -5.17 -20.72 -0.63
C TYR A 104 -3.63 -20.69 -0.69
N LYS A 105 -3.03 -21.78 -1.17
CA LYS A 105 -1.57 -21.94 -1.30
C LYS A 105 -0.92 -20.99 -2.32
N ASN A 106 -1.71 -20.35 -3.19
CA ASN A 106 -1.22 -19.57 -4.33
C ASN A 106 -1.55 -18.07 -4.22
N CYS A 107 -1.61 -17.52 -3.01
CA CYS A 107 -1.80 -16.09 -2.86
C CYS A 107 -0.58 -15.31 -3.34
N MET A 108 -0.82 -14.27 -4.13
CA MET A 108 0.23 -13.35 -4.54
C MET A 108 0.74 -12.58 -3.32
N ASN A 109 2.03 -12.71 -3.04
CA ASN A 109 2.68 -11.91 -2.02
C ASN A 109 2.95 -10.50 -2.57
N PHE A 110 2.79 -9.50 -1.71
CA PHE A 110 3.19 -8.13 -2.02
C PHE A 110 4.00 -7.50 -0.90
N LYS A 111 4.67 -6.41 -1.22
CA LYS A 111 5.41 -5.56 -0.29
C LYS A 111 4.51 -4.38 0.07
N LEU A 112 4.44 -4.11 1.37
CA LEU A 112 3.88 -2.87 1.91
C LEU A 112 5.02 -2.00 2.40
N GLN A 113 5.15 -0.82 1.82
CA GLN A 113 6.17 0.15 2.18
C GLN A 113 5.51 1.49 2.46
N ILE A 114 6.11 2.30 3.32
CA ILE A 114 5.71 3.68 3.50
C ILE A 114 6.87 4.59 3.11
N SER A 115 6.53 5.71 2.49
CA SER A 115 7.47 6.79 2.18
C SER A 115 6.96 8.09 2.76
N TRP A 116 7.85 8.91 3.31
CA TRP A 116 7.51 10.19 3.90
C TRP A 116 8.70 11.14 3.82
N LYS A 117 8.43 12.44 3.94
CA LYS A 117 9.45 13.47 3.99
C LYS A 117 9.49 14.06 5.39
N TRP A 118 10.69 14.15 5.98
CA TRP A 118 10.88 14.75 7.30
C TRP A 118 12.17 15.57 7.32
N LYS A 119 12.07 16.82 7.79
CA LYS A 119 13.20 17.78 7.84
C LYS A 119 13.99 17.83 6.52
N GLY A 120 13.28 17.86 5.39
CA GLY A 120 13.87 17.94 4.05
C GLY A 120 14.38 16.60 3.48
N GLN A 121 14.46 15.54 4.27
CA GLN A 121 14.95 14.22 3.84
C GLN A 121 13.79 13.27 3.50
N ASP A 122 13.98 12.48 2.45
CA ASP A 122 13.03 11.44 2.04
C ASP A 122 13.39 10.11 2.71
N TYR A 123 12.38 9.47 3.29
CA TYR A 123 12.50 8.18 3.94
C TYR A 123 11.60 7.16 3.27
N LYS A 124 12.05 5.91 3.23
CA LYS A 124 11.28 4.76 2.74
C LYS A 124 11.60 3.52 3.58
N ARG A 125 10.56 2.86 4.10
CA ARG A 125 10.70 1.66 4.97
C ARG A 125 9.59 0.65 4.70
N ASN A 126 9.82 -0.62 5.05
CA ASN A 126 8.75 -1.61 4.99
C ASN A 126 7.80 -1.38 6.17
N LEU A 127 6.50 -1.56 5.93
CA LEU A 127 5.49 -1.32 6.97
C LEU A 127 5.66 -2.25 8.18
N LYS A 128 6.11 -3.50 7.95
CA LYS A 128 6.43 -4.46 9.01
C LYS A 128 7.54 -4.00 9.97
N ASP A 129 8.38 -3.06 9.56
CA ASP A 129 9.50 -2.60 10.38
C ASP A 129 9.02 -1.77 11.58
N PHE A 130 7.79 -1.24 11.52
CA PHE A 130 7.15 -0.41 12.54
C PHE A 130 6.45 -1.18 13.65
N ILE A 131 6.33 -2.51 13.52
CA ILE A 131 5.60 -3.35 14.46
C ILE A 131 6.49 -4.45 15.04
N SER A 132 6.17 -4.88 16.26
CA SER A 132 6.75 -6.04 16.95
C SER A 132 5.63 -6.89 17.52
N THR A 133 5.85 -8.19 17.64
CA THR A 133 4.94 -9.08 18.36
C THR A 133 5.07 -8.86 19.87
N ASN A 134 3.96 -8.97 20.60
CA ASN A 134 3.92 -8.70 22.05
C ASN A 134 4.47 -9.85 22.90
N HIS A 135 4.69 -11.02 22.29
CA HIS A 135 5.16 -12.22 22.95
C HIS A 135 6.65 -12.51 22.64
N LYS A 136 7.31 -13.28 23.51
CA LYS A 136 8.64 -13.91 23.29
C LYS A 136 8.59 -15.00 22.20
N ILE A 137 7.84 -14.81 21.11
CA ILE A 137 7.91 -15.69 19.95
C ILE A 137 9.32 -15.53 19.37
N LYS A 138 10.13 -16.58 19.53
CA LYS A 138 11.46 -16.64 18.93
C LYS A 138 11.32 -16.65 17.42
N LYS A 139 12.09 -15.75 16.79
CA LYS A 139 12.24 -15.51 15.35
C LYS A 139 11.14 -14.67 14.70
N SER A 140 11.65 -13.73 13.90
CA SER A 140 10.98 -13.02 12.82
C SER A 140 10.11 -13.98 12.00
N ASP A 141 8.84 -14.10 12.35
CA ASP A 141 7.88 -14.80 11.50
C ASP A 141 7.88 -14.13 10.12
N ASN A 142 7.85 -14.95 9.07
CA ASN A 142 7.75 -14.49 7.69
C ASN A 142 6.37 -13.86 7.46
N ILE A 143 6.23 -12.60 7.88
CA ILE A 143 5.05 -11.78 7.63
C ILE A 143 4.91 -11.63 6.10
N ALA A 144 3.84 -12.22 5.58
CA ALA A 144 3.36 -11.99 4.24
C ALA A 144 1.99 -11.29 4.30
N TRP A 145 1.74 -10.46 3.30
CA TRP A 145 0.49 -9.70 3.16
C TRP A 145 -0.36 -10.37 2.09
N LEU A 146 -1.63 -10.57 2.42
CA LEU A 146 -2.64 -11.17 1.57
C LEU A 146 -3.70 -10.13 1.28
N PHE A 147 -4.01 -9.93 0.01
CA PHE A 147 -5.12 -9.09 -0.42
C PHE A 147 -6.33 -10.00 -0.48
N THR A 148 -7.32 -9.78 0.38
CA THR A 148 -8.51 -10.63 0.52
C THR A 148 -9.72 -10.08 -0.23
N GLY A 149 -9.63 -8.86 -0.74
CA GLY A 149 -10.75 -8.14 -1.35
C GLY A 149 -11.71 -7.58 -0.31
N SER A 150 -12.93 -7.27 -0.71
CA SER A 150 -14.01 -6.80 0.16
C SER A 150 -15.21 -7.72 0.10
N LYS A 151 -15.95 -7.87 1.21
CA LYS A 151 -17.21 -8.63 1.22
C LYS A 151 -18.42 -7.68 1.21
N PRO A 152 -19.28 -7.72 0.18
CA PRO A 152 -20.52 -6.96 0.20
C PRO A 152 -21.48 -7.56 1.25
N ILE A 153 -22.11 -6.70 2.06
CA ILE A 153 -23.15 -7.04 3.03
C ILE A 153 -24.30 -6.05 2.84
N ASN A 154 -25.50 -6.54 2.51
CA ASN A 154 -26.71 -5.71 2.34
C ASN A 154 -26.51 -4.48 1.45
N LYS A 155 -25.87 -4.68 0.28
CA LYS A 155 -25.51 -3.62 -0.71
C LYS A 155 -24.47 -2.60 -0.23
N LYS A 156 -23.88 -2.78 0.96
CA LYS A 156 -22.78 -1.97 1.49
C LYS A 156 -21.50 -2.80 1.56
N ILE A 157 -20.35 -2.14 1.51
CA ILE A 157 -19.05 -2.76 1.76
C ILE A 157 -18.79 -2.61 3.27
N LYS A 158 -18.66 -3.72 4.01
CA LYS A 158 -18.53 -3.67 5.48
C LYS A 158 -17.29 -2.88 5.89
N GLU A 159 -16.21 -3.10 5.16
CA GLU A 159 -14.94 -2.43 5.35
C GLU A 159 -15.09 -0.92 5.19
N ASP A 160 -15.90 -0.43 4.24
CA ASP A 160 -16.14 1.01 4.06
C ASP A 160 -16.83 1.65 5.25
N VAL A 161 -17.78 0.94 5.88
CA VAL A 161 -18.50 1.42 7.06
C VAL A 161 -17.53 1.56 8.25
N ASN A 162 -16.64 0.58 8.42
CA ASN A 162 -15.68 0.57 9.52
C ASN A 162 -14.33 1.22 9.16
N GLY A 163 -14.12 1.62 7.91
CA GLY A 163 -12.84 2.08 7.35
C GLY A 163 -11.64 1.17 7.58
N GLU A 164 -11.84 -0.14 7.69
CA GLU A 164 -10.77 -1.10 8.01
C GLU A 164 -10.00 -1.46 6.73
N ILE A 165 -8.67 -1.23 6.70
CA ILE A 165 -7.85 -1.39 5.48
C ILE A 165 -6.85 -2.55 5.61
N ILE A 166 -5.83 -2.41 6.48
CA ILE A 166 -4.85 -3.48 6.71
C ILE A 166 -5.05 -4.01 8.14
N GLY A 167 -5.64 -5.20 8.23
CA GLY A 167 -5.88 -5.90 9.49
C GLY A 167 -4.70 -6.78 9.90
N LEU A 168 -4.40 -6.79 11.20
CA LEU A 168 -3.36 -7.66 11.78
C LEU A 168 -3.90 -8.99 12.30
N GLN A 169 -5.20 -9.20 12.22
CA GLN A 169 -5.86 -10.46 12.53
C GLN A 169 -6.63 -10.97 11.29
N PRO A 170 -6.68 -12.28 11.03
CA PRO A 170 -7.48 -12.84 9.93
C PRO A 170 -9.00 -12.67 10.10
N LYS A 171 -9.48 -12.48 11.34
CA LYS A 171 -10.91 -12.49 11.69
C LYS A 171 -11.57 -11.11 11.69
N ILE A 172 -10.79 -10.02 11.75
CA ILE A 172 -11.32 -8.66 11.66
C ILE A 172 -11.67 -8.34 10.20
N ALA A 173 -12.59 -7.41 9.97
CA ALA A 173 -12.86 -6.96 8.61
C ALA A 173 -11.69 -6.07 8.16
N GLY A 174 -11.25 -6.26 6.92
CA GLY A 174 -10.06 -5.66 6.33
C GLY A 174 -9.93 -6.16 4.90
N ILE A 175 -9.21 -5.40 4.07
CA ILE A 175 -8.99 -5.78 2.66
C ILE A 175 -7.62 -6.42 2.44
N ILE A 176 -6.69 -6.18 3.37
CA ILE A 176 -5.37 -6.77 3.40
C ILE A 176 -5.14 -7.36 4.78
N HIS A 177 -4.70 -8.61 4.84
CA HIS A 177 -4.40 -9.31 6.08
C HIS A 177 -2.98 -9.84 6.10
N ILE A 178 -2.51 -10.08 7.31
CA ILE A 178 -1.35 -10.93 7.52
C ILE A 178 -1.71 -12.41 7.23
N ASN A 179 -0.73 -13.18 6.76
CA ASN A 179 -0.91 -14.57 6.35
C ASN A 179 -1.09 -15.61 7.48
N LYS A 180 -1.11 -15.17 8.74
CA LYS A 180 -1.16 -16.05 9.92
C LYS A 180 -1.94 -15.36 11.02
N ASP A 181 -2.65 -16.12 11.85
CA ASP A 181 -3.26 -15.58 13.05
C ASP A 181 -2.20 -15.38 14.14
N PHE A 182 -2.00 -14.13 14.57
CA PHE A 182 -1.09 -13.76 15.65
C PHE A 182 -1.82 -13.51 16.96
N GLY A 183 -3.13 -13.81 17.04
CA GLY A 183 -3.95 -13.66 18.23
C GLY A 183 -4.54 -12.26 18.44
N ASN A 184 -5.32 -12.14 19.51
CA ASN A 184 -5.96 -10.89 19.93
C ASN A 184 -5.12 -10.22 21.04
N PRO A 185 -4.61 -8.99 20.81
CA PRO A 185 -3.71 -8.34 21.77
C PRO A 185 -4.40 -7.93 23.07
N TYR A 186 -5.74 -7.94 23.12
CA TYR A 186 -6.53 -7.64 24.30
C TYR A 186 -6.97 -8.88 25.09
N ASN A 187 -6.62 -10.08 24.63
CA ASN A 187 -6.84 -11.29 25.43
C ASN A 187 -5.80 -11.31 26.56
N GLU A 188 -6.23 -11.03 27.79
CA GLU A 188 -5.36 -10.96 28.98
C GLU A 188 -4.63 -12.27 29.26
N ASP A 189 -5.24 -13.41 28.90
CA ASP A 189 -4.69 -14.74 29.14
C ASP A 189 -3.53 -15.09 28.20
N GLU A 190 -3.50 -14.50 27.01
CA GLU A 190 -2.53 -14.86 25.96
C GLU A 190 -1.60 -13.70 25.54
N GLN A 191 -2.03 -12.45 25.70
CA GLN A 191 -1.35 -11.20 25.28
C GLN A 191 -0.70 -11.32 23.88
N LYS A 192 -1.38 -11.99 22.96
CA LYS A 192 -0.88 -12.30 21.61
C LYS A 192 -1.28 -11.19 20.64
N GLY A 193 -0.33 -10.60 19.92
CA GLY A 193 -0.64 -9.61 18.90
C GLY A 193 0.54 -8.68 18.62
N PHE A 194 0.24 -7.45 18.24
CA PHE A 194 1.25 -6.49 17.79
C PHE A 194 1.24 -5.18 18.57
N ASN A 195 2.44 -4.66 18.77
CA ASN A 195 2.73 -3.34 19.31
C ASN A 195 3.52 -2.54 18.30
N ILE A 196 3.39 -1.22 18.39
CA ILE A 196 4.23 -0.29 17.66
C ILE A 196 5.64 -0.28 18.28
N LYS A 197 6.66 -0.37 17.43
CA LYS A 197 8.07 -0.20 17.82
C LYS A 197 8.37 1.28 18.09
N SER A 198 7.98 1.79 19.25
CA SER A 198 8.16 3.21 19.60
C SER A 198 9.63 3.67 19.55
N SER A 199 10.58 2.77 19.82
CA SER A 199 12.02 3.06 19.67
C SER A 199 12.43 3.42 18.24
N LEU A 200 11.72 2.92 17.22
CA LEU A 200 11.94 3.32 15.83
C LEU A 200 11.50 4.77 15.62
N PHE A 201 10.33 5.15 16.11
CA PHE A 201 9.83 6.52 16.04
C PHE A 201 10.75 7.51 16.76
N HIS A 202 11.22 7.16 17.97
CA HIS A 202 12.22 7.96 18.68
C HIS A 202 13.48 8.21 17.83
N LYS A 203 14.00 7.18 17.17
CA LYS A 203 15.19 7.29 16.31
C LYS A 203 14.93 8.13 15.07
N LEU A 204 13.77 7.96 14.44
CA LEU A 204 13.43 8.64 13.19
C LEU A 204 13.13 10.13 13.39
N PHE A 205 12.44 10.48 14.46
CA PHE A 205 11.97 11.85 14.68
C PHE A 205 12.86 12.64 15.65
N ASN A 206 13.79 11.96 16.35
CA ASN A 206 14.80 12.54 17.26
C ASN A 206 14.22 13.51 18.31
N GLU A 207 12.97 13.28 18.71
CA GLU A 207 12.24 14.15 19.62
C GLU A 207 11.82 13.36 20.86
N LYS A 208 12.59 13.52 21.95
CA LYS A 208 12.27 12.95 23.27
C LYS A 208 10.89 13.40 23.80
N LYS A 209 10.32 14.49 23.26
CA LYS A 209 9.02 15.06 23.67
C LYS A 209 7.80 14.50 22.92
N MET A 210 7.96 13.82 21.78
CA MET A 210 6.80 13.29 21.03
C MET A 210 6.08 12.12 21.71
N LEU A 211 6.65 11.53 22.77
CA LEU A 211 6.23 10.23 23.31
C LEU A 211 5.61 10.26 24.70
N LYS A 212 5.28 11.45 25.22
CA LYS A 212 4.74 11.58 26.59
C LYS A 212 3.23 11.76 26.70
N SER A 213 2.48 11.76 25.60
CA SER A 213 1.03 11.90 25.70
C SER A 213 0.31 11.01 24.68
N LYS A 214 -0.93 10.65 25.02
CA LYS A 214 -1.95 10.17 24.08
C LYS A 214 -2.31 11.25 23.02
N ASP A 215 -1.49 12.29 22.84
CA ASP A 215 -1.76 13.36 21.91
C ASP A 215 -1.51 12.85 20.50
N LYS A 216 -2.55 12.99 19.68
CA LYS A 216 -2.51 12.68 18.25
C LYS A 216 -1.28 13.37 17.67
N MET A 217 -0.37 12.58 17.10
CA MET A 217 0.80 13.10 16.41
C MET A 217 0.34 14.16 15.41
N GLN A 218 1.09 15.26 15.25
CA GLN A 218 0.89 16.10 14.06
C GLN A 218 1.01 15.14 12.87
N LYS A 219 -0.08 14.99 12.11
CA LYS A 219 -0.25 13.93 11.11
C LYS A 219 0.82 14.09 10.02
N ILE A 220 1.99 13.47 10.20
CA ILE A 220 3.09 13.54 9.24
C ILE A 220 2.59 12.86 7.96
N PRO A 221 2.52 13.61 6.84
CA PRO A 221 2.07 13.05 5.58
C PRO A 221 3.00 11.92 5.12
N LEU A 222 2.40 10.86 4.60
CA LEU A 222 3.11 9.73 4.03
C LEU A 222 2.38 9.21 2.80
N LYS A 223 3.06 8.34 2.06
CA LYS A 223 2.45 7.51 1.03
C LYS A 223 2.65 6.03 1.38
N LEU A 224 1.56 5.27 1.44
CA LEU A 224 1.59 3.80 1.44
C LEU A 224 1.81 3.32 0.01
N ILE A 225 2.79 2.44 -0.18
CA ILE A 225 3.15 1.84 -1.46
C ILE A 225 2.91 0.33 -1.36
N ILE A 226 2.05 -0.18 -2.23
CA ILE A 226 1.70 -1.59 -2.35
C ILE A 226 2.26 -2.08 -3.69
N GLN A 227 3.13 -3.09 -3.66
CA GLN A 227 3.82 -3.56 -4.85
C GLN A 227 3.87 -5.09 -4.88
N ALA A 228 3.52 -5.70 -6.02
CA ALA A 228 3.65 -7.15 -6.22
C ALA A 228 5.11 -7.59 -5.99
N LYS A 229 5.31 -8.75 -5.35
CA LYS A 229 6.65 -9.35 -5.20
C LYS A 229 7.09 -10.09 -6.45
#